data_AF-A0A4U0WUT8-F1
#
_entry.id   AF-A0A4U0WUT8-F1
#
_cell.length_a   1.000
_cell.length_b   1.000
_cell.length_c   1.000
_cell.angle_alpha   90.00
_cell.angle_beta   90.00
_cell.angle_gamma   90.00
#
_symmetry.space_group_name_H-M   'P 1'
#
loop_
_entity.id
_entity.type
_entity.pdbx_description
1 polymer ?
#
loop_
_entity_poly.entity_id
_entity_poly.type
_entity_poly.pdbx_seq_one_letter_code
_entity_poly.pdbx_strand_id
1 'polypeptide(L)'
;MLDHEDKEEEVRNIYQRASCIYVPIARPAVRLQYALFEAMSGRVDVALGIYEAILLAYPSHLETIVAMANLQRRHVGVDAAIEVYIAQIESATNDVYTKSAMIAEWAGLLWKAKGSAVEARQLFQKNQHWYLNSRVFWIKYFFFELDQPTSAELEPERQQRIKQVYEDVRRKSTLPPLTIKDISHFYMAYLLERGTKDAEKEYLVLDKEINGPFSVQSSMKAKLAEDGKASTTHKRMVMENGHPGVEINEAAIRQGQNPYTKYYQQQGEQPVDGQAQPAALHYPGRGSES
;
A
#
# COMPACT_ATOMS: atom_id res chain seq x y z
N MET A 1 -26.91 34.92 -19.31
CA MET A 1 -25.76 34.05 -19.61
C MET A 1 -24.42 34.76 -19.41
N LEU A 2 -24.28 36.06 -19.73
CA LEU A 2 -23.03 36.82 -19.53
C LEU A 2 -22.56 36.95 -18.06
N ASP A 3 -23.47 37.13 -17.09
CA ASP A 3 -23.11 37.33 -15.66
C ASP A 3 -22.49 36.11 -14.95
N HIS A 4 -22.57 34.91 -15.53
CA HIS A 4 -21.94 33.71 -14.98
C HIS A 4 -20.51 33.51 -15.50
N GLU A 5 -20.26 33.84 -16.76
CA GLU A 5 -18.96 33.69 -17.42
C GLU A 5 -17.93 34.66 -16.82
N ASP A 6 -18.35 35.89 -16.51
CA ASP A 6 -17.52 36.86 -15.79
C ASP A 6 -17.08 36.35 -14.41
N LYS A 7 -17.96 35.63 -13.70
CA LYS A 7 -17.64 35.06 -12.38
C LYS A 7 -16.68 33.87 -12.46
N GLU A 8 -16.72 33.09 -13.53
CA GLU A 8 -15.76 31.98 -13.73
C GLU A 8 -14.34 32.50 -13.94
N GLU A 9 -14.16 33.57 -14.70
CA GLU A 9 -12.84 34.20 -14.88
C GLU A 9 -12.32 34.85 -13.59
N GLU A 10 -13.19 35.42 -12.76
CA GLU A 10 -12.79 35.90 -11.43
C GLU A 10 -12.31 34.76 -10.53
N VAL A 11 -13.03 33.63 -10.48
CA VAL A 11 -12.64 32.44 -9.70
C VAL A 11 -11.30 31.89 -10.21
N ARG A 12 -11.10 31.84 -11.52
CA ARG A 12 -9.82 31.45 -12.13
C ARG A 12 -8.68 32.34 -11.69
N ASN A 13 -8.87 33.66 -11.74
CA ASN A 13 -7.86 34.62 -11.31
C ASN A 13 -7.47 34.40 -9.84
N ILE A 14 -8.44 34.14 -8.96
CA ILE A 14 -8.20 33.81 -7.56
C ILE A 14 -7.34 32.56 -7.42
N TYR A 15 -7.71 31.46 -8.10
CA TYR A 15 -6.92 30.23 -8.06
C TYR A 15 -5.51 30.39 -8.63
N GLN A 16 -5.36 31.12 -9.73
CA GLN A 16 -4.06 31.42 -10.33
C GLN A 16 -3.17 32.21 -9.35
N ARG A 17 -3.69 33.28 -8.76
CA ARG A 17 -2.92 34.07 -7.78
C ARG A 17 -2.56 33.24 -6.55
N ALA A 18 -3.50 32.46 -6.03
CA ALA A 18 -3.22 31.56 -4.91
C ALA A 18 -2.13 30.53 -5.27
N SER A 19 -2.24 29.90 -6.44
CA SER A 19 -1.36 28.81 -6.89
C SER A 19 -0.01 29.27 -7.45
N CYS A 20 0.12 30.51 -7.92
CA CYS A 20 1.35 30.98 -8.56
C CYS A 20 2.11 32.01 -7.73
N ILE A 21 1.46 32.68 -6.77
CA ILE A 21 2.07 33.80 -6.02
C ILE A 21 2.08 33.52 -4.52
N TYR A 22 0.93 33.16 -3.95
CA TYR A 22 0.77 33.18 -2.49
C TYR A 22 1.05 31.85 -1.80
N VAL A 23 0.70 30.72 -2.41
CA VAL A 23 0.83 29.39 -1.79
C VAL A 23 2.09 28.70 -2.31
N PRO A 24 3.05 28.33 -1.43
CA PRO A 24 4.24 27.59 -1.82
C PRO A 24 3.93 26.30 -2.59
N ILE A 25 4.84 25.89 -3.46
CA ILE A 25 4.68 24.66 -4.26
C ILE A 25 4.53 23.42 -3.37
N ALA A 26 5.13 23.43 -2.17
CA ALA A 26 5.04 22.38 -1.14
C ALA A 26 3.63 22.13 -0.58
N ARG A 27 2.65 22.98 -0.92
CA ARG A 27 1.25 22.83 -0.50
C ARG A 27 0.37 22.66 -1.74
N PRO A 28 0.31 21.45 -2.32
CA PRO A 28 -0.37 21.21 -3.59
C PRO A 28 -1.90 21.30 -3.51
N ALA A 29 -2.50 21.27 -2.32
CA ALA A 29 -3.95 21.24 -2.12
C ALA A 29 -4.72 22.31 -2.93
N VAL A 30 -4.25 23.57 -2.94
CA VAL A 30 -4.90 24.64 -3.72
C VAL A 30 -4.80 24.39 -5.23
N ARG A 31 -3.70 23.79 -5.69
CA ARG A 31 -3.47 23.47 -7.10
C ARG A 31 -4.32 22.27 -7.54
N LEU A 32 -4.54 21.30 -6.65
CA LEU A 32 -5.48 20.20 -6.90
C LEU A 32 -6.91 20.73 -7.09
N GLN A 33 -7.35 21.66 -6.24
CA GLN A 33 -8.66 22.30 -6.39
C GLN A 33 -8.74 23.16 -7.65
N TYR A 34 -7.66 23.86 -7.99
CA TYR A 34 -7.58 24.63 -9.23
C TYR A 34 -7.71 23.72 -10.47
N ALA A 35 -6.98 22.59 -10.51
CA ALA A 35 -7.10 21.62 -11.59
C ALA A 35 -8.52 21.04 -11.70
N LEU A 36 -9.17 20.77 -10.58
CA LEU A 36 -10.57 20.32 -10.58
C LEU A 36 -11.52 21.38 -11.16
N PHE A 37 -11.32 22.65 -10.79
CA PHE A 37 -12.08 23.77 -11.33
C PHE A 37 -11.90 23.92 -12.85
N GLU A 38 -10.66 23.82 -13.35
CA GLU A 38 -10.40 23.91 -14.79
C GLU A 38 -11.02 22.73 -15.55
N ALA A 39 -10.91 21.51 -15.02
CA ALA A 39 -11.55 20.34 -15.60
C ALA A 39 -13.08 20.47 -15.64
N MET A 40 -13.70 20.99 -14.57
CA MET A 40 -15.13 21.28 -14.50
C MET A 40 -15.55 22.32 -15.54
N SER A 41 -14.68 23.31 -15.80
CA SER A 41 -14.89 24.39 -16.78
C SER A 41 -14.57 23.95 -18.23
N GLY A 42 -14.36 22.65 -18.47
CA GLY A 42 -14.05 22.10 -19.79
C GLY A 42 -12.59 22.23 -20.23
N ARG A 43 -11.71 22.85 -19.43
CA ARG A 43 -10.27 23.05 -19.72
C ARG A 43 -9.43 21.91 -19.16
N VAL A 44 -9.67 20.71 -19.69
CA VAL A 44 -9.05 19.46 -19.23
C VAL A 44 -7.53 19.46 -19.44
N ASP A 45 -7.07 20.06 -20.53
CA ASP A 45 -5.65 20.26 -20.86
C ASP A 45 -4.94 21.11 -19.81
N VAL A 46 -5.56 22.21 -19.35
CA VAL A 46 -5.02 23.06 -18.28
C VAL A 46 -4.95 22.30 -16.97
N ALA A 47 -6.00 21.53 -16.64
CA ALA A 47 -6.00 20.68 -15.45
C ALA A 47 -4.85 19.65 -15.45
N LEU A 48 -4.57 19.03 -16.60
CA LEU A 48 -3.43 18.11 -16.76
C LEU A 48 -2.10 18.84 -16.57
N GLY A 49 -1.92 20.01 -17.19
CA GLY A 49 -0.71 20.82 -17.00
C GLY A 49 -0.47 21.23 -15.55
N ILE A 50 -1.53 21.48 -14.77
CA ILE A 50 -1.42 21.75 -13.34
C ILE A 50 -0.95 20.51 -12.57
N TYR A 51 -1.50 19.33 -12.86
CA TYR A 51 -1.05 18.09 -12.23
C TYR A 51 0.42 17.78 -12.56
N GLU A 52 0.81 17.92 -13.82
CA GLU A 52 2.20 17.73 -14.28
C GLU A 52 3.15 18.70 -13.57
N ALA A 53 2.76 19.97 -13.40
CA ALA A 53 3.57 20.95 -12.67
C ALA A 53 3.75 20.57 -11.19
N ILE A 54 2.72 20.01 -10.55
CA ILE A 54 2.85 19.48 -9.18
C ILE A 54 3.82 18.29 -9.16
N LEU A 55 3.71 17.36 -10.09
CA LEU A 55 4.55 16.16 -10.16
C LEU A 55 6.00 16.48 -10.54
N LEU A 56 6.24 17.54 -11.29
CA LEU A 56 7.60 18.02 -11.54
C LEU A 56 8.30 18.45 -10.25
N ALA A 57 7.57 19.08 -9.32
CA ALA A 57 8.09 19.50 -8.02
C ALA A 57 8.09 18.36 -6.98
N TYR A 58 7.09 17.48 -7.04
CA TYR A 58 6.89 16.36 -6.11
C TYR A 58 6.50 15.09 -6.88
N PRO A 59 7.48 14.37 -7.47
CA PRO A 59 7.19 13.23 -8.33
C PRO A 59 6.31 12.18 -7.67
N SER A 60 6.58 11.87 -6.40
CA SER A 60 5.85 10.84 -5.64
C SER A 60 4.59 11.34 -4.91
N HIS A 61 4.00 12.46 -5.35
CA HIS A 61 2.77 12.94 -4.73
C HIS A 61 1.55 12.09 -5.16
N LEU A 62 1.29 11.03 -4.40
CA LEU A 62 0.27 10.01 -4.72
C LEU A 62 -1.11 10.60 -5.03
N GLU A 63 -1.58 11.57 -4.25
CA GLU A 63 -2.91 12.18 -4.46
C GLU A 63 -3.01 12.86 -5.83
N THR A 64 -1.96 13.53 -6.29
CA THR A 64 -1.92 14.13 -7.63
C THR A 64 -1.97 13.07 -8.71
N ILE A 65 -1.24 11.97 -8.55
CA ILE A 65 -1.18 10.89 -9.56
C ILE A 65 -2.54 10.22 -9.67
N VAL A 66 -3.19 9.96 -8.53
CA VAL A 66 -4.55 9.41 -8.49
C VAL A 66 -5.57 10.39 -9.09
N ALA A 67 -5.44 11.70 -8.81
CA ALA A 67 -6.30 12.72 -9.40
C ALA A 67 -6.15 12.82 -10.92
N MET A 68 -4.91 12.77 -11.41
CA MET A 68 -4.57 12.77 -12.84
C MET A 68 -5.11 11.52 -13.55
N ALA A 69 -4.89 10.33 -12.99
CA ALA A 69 -5.44 9.08 -13.52
C ALA A 69 -6.98 9.10 -13.55
N ASN A 70 -7.62 9.61 -12.50
CA ASN A 70 -9.08 9.74 -12.45
C ASN A 70 -9.62 10.78 -13.43
N LEU A 71 -8.89 11.86 -13.73
CA LEU A 71 -9.24 12.81 -14.77
C LEU A 71 -9.21 12.11 -16.14
N GLN A 72 -8.12 11.42 -16.46
CA GLN A 72 -7.99 10.63 -17.70
C GLN A 72 -9.09 9.57 -17.82
N ARG A 73 -9.44 8.91 -16.71
CA ARG A 73 -10.55 7.95 -16.66
C ARG A 73 -11.89 8.57 -17.09
N ARG A 74 -12.18 9.79 -16.63
CA ARG A 74 -13.46 10.47 -16.90
C ARG A 74 -13.56 11.00 -18.33
N HIS A 75 -12.46 11.50 -18.88
CA HIS A 75 -12.48 12.20 -20.17
C HIS A 75 -12.05 11.34 -21.36
N VAL A 76 -11.22 10.32 -21.13
CA VAL A 76 -10.66 9.48 -22.21
C VAL A 76 -11.07 8.02 -22.04
N GLY A 77 -10.94 7.49 -20.83
CA GLY A 77 -11.37 6.13 -20.52
C GLY A 77 -10.43 5.39 -19.57
N VAL A 78 -10.79 4.16 -19.23
CA VAL A 78 -10.08 3.36 -18.23
C VAL A 78 -8.64 3.04 -18.65
N ASP A 79 -8.41 2.76 -19.94
CA ASP A 79 -7.07 2.47 -20.44
C ASP A 79 -6.13 3.67 -20.29
N ALA A 80 -6.60 4.89 -20.58
CA ALA A 80 -5.80 6.10 -20.37
C ALA A 80 -5.41 6.31 -18.90
N ALA A 81 -6.30 5.96 -17.97
CA ALA A 81 -5.98 6.01 -16.53
C ALA A 81 -4.94 4.95 -16.12
N ILE A 82 -4.97 3.77 -16.74
CA ILE A 82 -3.98 2.71 -16.53
C ILE A 82 -2.61 3.17 -17.04
N GLU A 83 -2.54 3.77 -18.23
CA GLU A 83 -1.30 4.31 -18.80
C GLU A 83 -0.64 5.36 -17.88
N VAL A 84 -1.44 6.20 -17.20
CA VAL A 84 -0.90 7.13 -16.17
C VAL A 84 -0.20 6.35 -15.06
N TYR A 85 -0.80 5.28 -14.54
CA TYR A 85 -0.16 4.48 -13.50
C TYR A 85 1.09 3.77 -14.01
N ILE A 86 1.05 3.17 -15.22
CA ILE A 86 2.20 2.50 -15.82
C ILE A 86 3.39 3.46 -15.93
N ALA A 87 3.19 4.63 -16.55
CA ALA A 87 4.24 5.63 -16.73
C ALA A 87 4.84 6.07 -15.39
N GLN A 88 4.00 6.26 -14.36
CA GLN A 88 4.48 6.67 -13.03
C GLN A 88 5.18 5.52 -12.27
N ILE A 89 4.76 4.27 -12.46
CA ILE A 89 5.43 3.11 -11.86
C ILE A 89 6.81 2.88 -12.50
N GLU A 90 6.93 3.07 -13.81
CA GLU A 90 8.19 2.94 -14.55
C GLU A 90 9.16 4.09 -14.26
N SER A 91 8.66 5.26 -13.86
CA SER A 91 9.50 6.40 -13.49
C SER A 91 10.47 6.07 -12.35
N ALA A 92 11.76 6.36 -12.55
CA ALA A 92 12.79 6.19 -11.52
C ALA A 92 12.68 7.22 -10.39
N THR A 93 11.96 8.33 -10.59
CA THR A 93 11.81 9.38 -9.58
C THR A 93 10.79 9.04 -8.49
N ASN A 94 10.00 7.97 -8.68
CA ASN A 94 8.98 7.57 -7.74
C ASN A 94 9.49 6.59 -6.69
N ASP A 95 9.14 6.85 -5.43
CA ASP A 95 9.50 5.95 -4.33
C ASP A 95 8.66 4.64 -4.37
N VAL A 96 9.22 3.59 -3.77
CA VAL A 96 8.63 2.24 -3.77
C VAL A 96 7.24 2.21 -3.11
N TYR A 97 6.99 3.00 -2.08
CA TYR A 97 5.68 3.02 -1.40
C TYR A 97 4.63 3.64 -2.31
N THR A 98 4.96 4.74 -2.98
CA THR A 98 4.08 5.38 -3.95
C THR A 98 3.77 4.46 -5.14
N LYS A 99 4.78 3.75 -5.67
CA LYS A 99 4.58 2.72 -6.70
C LYS A 99 3.65 1.58 -6.25
N SER A 100 3.83 1.10 -5.02
CA SER A 100 2.97 0.05 -4.46
C SER A 100 1.50 0.48 -4.36
N ALA A 101 1.25 1.75 -4.03
CA ALA A 101 -0.09 2.31 -3.97
C ALA A 101 -0.70 2.44 -5.37
N MET A 102 0.07 2.88 -6.38
CA MET A 102 -0.37 2.92 -7.77
C MET A 102 -0.78 1.54 -8.31
N ILE A 103 -0.01 0.49 -8.01
CA ILE A 103 -0.36 -0.89 -8.39
C ILE A 103 -1.71 -1.28 -7.80
N ALA A 104 -1.95 -0.92 -6.53
CA ALA A 104 -3.21 -1.24 -5.87
C ALA A 104 -4.39 -0.41 -6.40
N GLU A 105 -4.18 0.84 -6.81
CA GLU A 105 -5.20 1.64 -7.51
C GLU A 105 -5.48 1.11 -8.92
N TRP A 106 -4.44 0.70 -9.65
CA TRP A 106 -4.59 0.05 -10.95
C TRP A 106 -5.39 -1.24 -10.84
N ALA A 107 -5.10 -2.11 -9.87
CA ALA A 107 -5.92 -3.29 -9.60
C ALA A 107 -7.40 -2.91 -9.34
N GLY A 108 -7.64 -1.80 -8.64
CA GLY A 108 -8.97 -1.23 -8.45
C GLY A 108 -9.66 -0.84 -9.76
N LEU A 109 -8.95 -0.25 -10.73
CA LEU A 109 -9.49 0.04 -12.06
C LEU A 109 -9.82 -1.23 -12.84
N LEU A 110 -8.92 -2.23 -12.83
CA LEU A 110 -9.16 -3.51 -13.49
C LEU A 110 -10.42 -4.20 -12.94
N TRP A 111 -10.56 -4.21 -11.62
CA TRP A 111 -11.68 -4.85 -10.97
C TRP A 111 -12.98 -4.06 -11.10
N LYS A 112 -13.01 -2.79 -10.67
CA LYS A 112 -14.25 -2.02 -10.53
C LYS A 112 -14.67 -1.28 -11.79
N ALA A 113 -13.72 -0.92 -12.67
CA ALA A 113 -14.02 -0.18 -13.89
C ALA A 113 -14.04 -1.09 -15.13
N LYS A 114 -13.10 -2.03 -15.27
CA LYS A 114 -13.14 -3.04 -16.35
C LYS A 114 -13.97 -4.27 -16.02
N GLY A 115 -14.26 -4.53 -14.74
CA GLY A 115 -15.01 -5.72 -14.32
C GLY A 115 -14.17 -7.01 -14.27
N SER A 116 -12.84 -6.92 -14.43
CA SER A 116 -11.94 -8.09 -14.49
C SER A 116 -11.25 -8.32 -13.16
N ALA A 117 -11.90 -9.11 -12.29
CA ALA A 117 -11.28 -9.58 -11.05
C ALA A 117 -10.05 -10.48 -11.31
N VAL A 118 -10.05 -11.22 -12.43
CA VAL A 118 -8.93 -12.10 -12.79
C VAL A 118 -7.67 -11.28 -13.06
N GLU A 119 -7.75 -10.24 -13.88
CA GLU A 119 -6.61 -9.37 -14.16
C GLU A 119 -6.14 -8.61 -12.92
N ALA A 120 -7.07 -8.10 -12.10
CA ALA A 120 -6.72 -7.42 -10.85
C ALA A 120 -5.95 -8.34 -9.90
N ARG A 121 -6.39 -9.60 -9.76
CA ARG A 121 -5.71 -10.62 -8.95
C ARG A 121 -4.33 -10.95 -9.49
N GLN A 122 -4.21 -11.16 -10.80
CA GLN A 122 -2.92 -11.43 -11.44
C GLN A 122 -1.94 -10.27 -11.22
N LEU A 123 -2.42 -9.03 -11.28
CA LEU A 123 -1.60 -7.85 -11.01
C LEU A 123 -1.08 -7.85 -9.57
N PHE A 124 -1.91 -8.14 -8.58
CA PHE A 124 -1.45 -8.29 -7.19
C PHE A 124 -0.43 -9.43 -7.04
N GLN A 125 -0.75 -10.62 -7.56
CA GLN A 125 0.12 -11.80 -7.44
C GLN A 125 1.49 -11.60 -8.06
N LYS A 126 1.55 -10.93 -9.23
CA LYS A 126 2.80 -10.61 -9.92
C LYS A 126 3.65 -9.61 -9.15
N ASN A 127 3.05 -8.72 -8.37
CA ASN A 127 3.75 -7.61 -7.74
C ASN A 127 4.05 -7.79 -6.25
N GLN A 128 3.40 -8.73 -5.56
CA GLN A 128 3.48 -8.87 -4.10
C GLN A 128 4.90 -9.01 -3.54
N HIS A 129 5.82 -9.65 -4.28
CA HIS A 129 7.18 -9.88 -3.83
C HIS A 129 8.05 -8.61 -3.81
N TRP A 130 7.67 -7.57 -4.56
CA TRP A 130 8.35 -6.27 -4.55
C TRP A 130 7.91 -5.37 -3.40
N TYR A 131 6.72 -5.62 -2.85
CA TYR A 131 6.04 -4.69 -1.93
C TYR A 131 5.77 -5.32 -0.56
N LEU A 132 6.74 -6.08 -0.04
CA LEU A 132 6.60 -6.84 1.22
C LEU A 132 6.29 -5.96 2.43
N ASN A 133 6.76 -4.70 2.46
CA ASN A 133 6.55 -3.75 3.55
C ASN A 133 5.42 -2.73 3.27
N SER A 134 4.71 -2.83 2.14
CA SER A 134 3.68 -1.86 1.80
C SER A 134 2.34 -2.19 2.43
N ARG A 135 1.98 -1.45 3.50
CA ARG A 135 0.67 -1.58 4.16
C ARG A 135 -0.48 -1.39 3.18
N VAL A 136 -0.41 -0.37 2.33
CA VAL A 136 -1.48 -0.01 1.40
C VAL A 136 -1.72 -1.14 0.40
N PHE A 137 -0.65 -1.71 -0.16
CA PHE A 137 -0.73 -2.83 -1.10
C PHE A 137 -1.44 -4.04 -0.49
N TRP A 138 -0.96 -4.50 0.68
CA TRP A 138 -1.49 -5.70 1.32
C TRP A 138 -2.93 -5.53 1.81
N ILE A 139 -3.27 -4.37 2.39
CA ILE A 139 -4.64 -4.08 2.80
C ILE A 139 -5.57 -4.10 1.60
N LYS A 140 -5.22 -3.39 0.51
CA LYS A 140 -6.06 -3.36 -0.69
C LYS A 140 -6.18 -4.74 -1.34
N TYR A 141 -5.12 -5.55 -1.34
CA TYR A 141 -5.18 -6.91 -1.88
C TYR A 141 -6.07 -7.83 -1.02
N PHE A 142 -5.95 -7.76 0.30
CA PHE A 142 -6.79 -8.54 1.22
C PHE A 142 -8.27 -8.18 1.07
N PHE A 143 -8.61 -6.89 1.10
CA PHE A 143 -10.00 -6.45 0.89
C PHE A 143 -10.50 -6.72 -0.52
N PHE A 144 -9.64 -6.68 -1.54
CA PHE A 144 -10.01 -7.10 -2.89
C PHE A 144 -10.54 -8.54 -2.91
N GLU A 145 -9.86 -9.51 -2.28
CA GLU A 145 -10.35 -10.89 -2.22
C GLU A 145 -11.58 -11.04 -1.32
N LEU A 146 -11.61 -10.29 -0.21
CA LEU A 146 -12.74 -10.27 0.71
C LEU A 146 -14.02 -9.80 0.01
N ASP A 147 -13.94 -8.77 -0.81
CA ASP A 147 -15.09 -8.12 -1.44
C ASP A 147 -15.51 -8.79 -2.76
N GLN A 148 -14.87 -9.90 -3.15
CA GLN A 148 -15.29 -10.61 -4.37
C GLN A 148 -16.74 -11.12 -4.24
N PRO A 149 -17.57 -10.91 -5.28
CA PRO A 149 -18.89 -11.51 -5.31
C PRO A 149 -18.76 -13.04 -5.28
N THR A 150 -19.70 -13.69 -4.60
CA THR A 150 -19.65 -15.13 -4.34
C THR A 150 -21.05 -15.74 -4.37
N SER A 151 -21.10 -17.05 -4.52
CA SER A 151 -22.29 -17.89 -4.40
C SER A 151 -21.94 -19.13 -3.57
N ALA A 152 -22.91 -19.97 -3.26
CA ALA A 152 -22.66 -21.20 -2.49
C ALA A 152 -21.60 -22.10 -3.14
N GLU A 153 -21.55 -22.12 -4.48
CA GLU A 153 -20.61 -22.92 -5.28
C GLU A 153 -19.20 -22.33 -5.29
N LEU A 154 -19.08 -20.99 -5.27
CA LEU A 154 -17.80 -20.27 -5.40
C LEU A 154 -17.15 -19.94 -4.05
N GLU A 155 -17.89 -20.06 -2.94
CA GLU A 155 -17.39 -19.71 -1.61
C GLU A 155 -16.16 -20.51 -1.18
N PRO A 156 -16.04 -21.83 -1.42
CA PRO A 156 -14.84 -22.57 -1.07
C PRO A 156 -13.57 -22.03 -1.76
N GLU A 157 -13.67 -21.69 -3.05
CA GLU A 157 -12.55 -21.11 -3.79
C GLU A 157 -12.21 -19.70 -3.30
N ARG A 158 -13.22 -18.88 -3.02
CA ARG A 158 -13.03 -17.54 -2.46
C ARG A 158 -12.36 -17.61 -1.09
N GLN A 159 -12.80 -18.51 -0.23
CA GLN A 159 -12.19 -18.76 1.08
C GLN A 159 -10.72 -19.14 0.95
N GLN A 160 -10.38 -20.04 0.01
CA GLN A 160 -9.00 -20.43 -0.23
C GLN A 160 -8.13 -19.24 -0.66
N ARG A 161 -8.66 -18.34 -1.51
CA ARG A 161 -7.94 -17.13 -1.93
C ARG A 161 -7.73 -16.14 -0.78
N ILE A 162 -8.76 -15.86 0.01
CA ILE A 162 -8.66 -14.97 1.18
C ILE A 162 -7.62 -15.53 2.17
N LYS A 163 -7.70 -16.82 2.47
CA LYS A 163 -6.74 -17.51 3.34
C LYS A 163 -5.31 -17.45 2.80
N GLN A 164 -5.14 -17.64 1.48
CA GLN A 164 -3.82 -17.54 0.85
C GLN A 164 -3.21 -16.14 1.03
N VAL A 165 -3.97 -15.08 0.76
CA VAL A 165 -3.49 -13.70 0.94
C VAL A 165 -3.18 -13.42 2.41
N TYR A 166 -4.02 -13.89 3.34
CA TYR A 166 -3.79 -13.74 4.78
C TYR A 166 -2.50 -14.44 5.24
N GLU A 167 -2.26 -15.67 4.81
CA GLU A 167 -1.03 -16.40 5.12
C GLU A 167 0.20 -15.74 4.48
N ASP A 168 0.08 -15.16 3.29
CA ASP A 168 1.14 -14.39 2.66
C ASP A 168 1.46 -13.11 3.46
N VAL A 169 0.45 -12.40 3.95
CA VAL A 169 0.62 -11.27 4.89
C VAL A 169 1.37 -11.73 6.14
N ARG A 170 1.01 -12.87 6.74
CA ARG A 170 1.66 -13.33 7.96
C ARG A 170 3.08 -13.83 7.76
N ARG A 171 3.34 -14.56 6.67
CA ARG A 171 4.58 -15.34 6.49
C ARG A 171 5.60 -14.65 5.58
N LYS A 172 5.14 -13.91 4.57
CA LYS A 172 6.01 -13.36 3.53
C LYS A 172 6.17 -11.84 3.65
N SER A 173 5.14 -11.13 4.12
CA SER A 173 5.25 -9.68 4.29
C SER A 173 6.24 -9.30 5.40
N THR A 174 6.79 -8.10 5.29
CA THR A 174 7.63 -7.45 6.31
C THR A 174 6.87 -6.30 6.99
N LEU A 175 5.54 -6.43 7.06
CA LEU A 175 4.66 -5.43 7.67
C LEU A 175 4.87 -5.30 9.18
N PRO A 176 4.60 -4.11 9.76
CA PRO A 176 4.60 -3.94 11.21
C PRO A 176 3.61 -4.90 11.90
N PRO A 177 3.93 -5.40 13.12
CA PRO A 177 3.07 -6.33 13.85
C PRO A 177 1.64 -5.84 14.04
N LEU A 178 1.44 -4.54 14.31
CA LEU A 178 0.11 -3.94 14.46
C LEU A 178 -0.71 -4.01 13.16
N THR A 179 -0.09 -3.77 12.01
CA THR A 179 -0.76 -3.92 10.72
C THR A 179 -1.17 -5.37 10.46
N ILE A 180 -0.32 -6.33 10.80
CA ILE A 180 -0.65 -7.76 10.68
C ILE A 180 -1.78 -8.13 11.65
N LYS A 181 -1.80 -7.55 12.85
CA LYS A 181 -2.88 -7.71 13.84
C LYS A 181 -4.21 -7.18 13.28
N ASP A 182 -4.24 -5.97 12.74
CA ASP A 182 -5.44 -5.38 12.13
C ASP A 182 -5.99 -6.27 11.01
N ILE A 183 -5.13 -6.72 10.07
CA ILE A 183 -5.53 -7.63 8.98
C ILE A 183 -6.03 -8.97 9.53
N SER A 184 -5.40 -9.47 10.60
CA SER A 184 -5.84 -10.68 11.28
C SER A 184 -7.23 -10.55 11.88
N HIS A 185 -7.58 -9.41 12.46
CA HIS A 185 -8.93 -9.19 12.99
C HIS A 185 -9.99 -9.17 11.88
N PHE A 186 -9.71 -8.60 10.72
CA PHE A 186 -10.62 -8.68 9.58
C PHE A 186 -10.80 -10.13 9.08
N TYR A 187 -9.72 -10.91 9.03
CA TYR A 187 -9.80 -12.32 8.67
C TYR A 187 -10.56 -13.16 9.72
N MET A 188 -10.34 -12.88 11.00
CA MET A 188 -11.06 -13.52 12.11
C MET A 188 -12.56 -13.22 12.05
N ALA A 189 -12.96 -11.98 11.76
CA ALA A 189 -14.37 -11.65 11.53
C ALA A 189 -14.96 -12.45 10.36
N TYR A 190 -14.24 -12.51 9.23
CA TYR A 190 -14.63 -13.32 8.08
C TYR A 190 -14.85 -14.81 8.42
N LEU A 191 -13.96 -15.40 9.24
CA LEU A 191 -14.09 -16.80 9.65
C LEU A 191 -15.40 -17.07 10.40
N LEU A 192 -15.84 -16.15 11.28
CA LEU A 192 -17.08 -16.32 12.03
C LEU A 192 -18.33 -16.03 11.19
N GLU A 193 -18.24 -15.11 10.23
CA GLU A 193 -19.38 -14.73 9.39
C GLU A 193 -19.64 -15.71 8.25
N ARG A 194 -18.59 -16.28 7.66
CA ARG A 194 -18.66 -17.02 6.38
C ARG A 194 -17.79 -18.27 6.32
N GLY A 195 -17.08 -18.59 7.39
CA GLY A 195 -16.20 -19.75 7.41
C GLY A 195 -16.94 -21.07 7.38
N THR A 196 -16.20 -22.13 7.03
CA THR A 196 -16.69 -23.52 7.07
C THR A 196 -16.74 -24.04 8.51
N LYS A 197 -17.16 -25.30 8.68
CA LYS A 197 -17.24 -25.97 10.00
C LYS A 197 -15.95 -25.86 10.85
N ASP A 198 -14.79 -25.79 10.21
CA ASP A 198 -13.49 -25.69 10.90
C ASP A 198 -13.06 -24.25 11.22
N ALA A 199 -13.85 -23.25 10.81
CA ALA A 199 -13.49 -21.85 10.96
C ALA A 199 -13.41 -21.39 12.42
N GLU A 200 -14.24 -21.93 13.31
CA GLU A 200 -14.16 -21.67 14.75
C GLU A 200 -12.83 -22.16 15.34
N LYS A 201 -12.36 -23.32 14.89
CA LYS A 201 -11.07 -23.87 15.31
C LYS A 201 -9.92 -22.99 14.81
N GLU A 202 -9.97 -22.57 13.54
CA GLU A 202 -8.99 -21.66 12.97
C GLU A 202 -8.99 -20.30 13.70
N TYR A 203 -10.17 -19.76 13.99
CA TYR A 203 -10.36 -18.53 14.75
C TYR A 203 -9.69 -18.62 16.12
N LEU A 204 -9.95 -19.67 16.90
CA LEU A 204 -9.39 -19.82 18.24
C LEU A 204 -7.86 -19.96 18.22
N VAL A 205 -7.31 -20.61 17.19
CA VAL A 205 -5.85 -20.67 16.99
C VAL A 205 -5.29 -19.27 16.70
N LEU A 206 -5.95 -18.49 15.85
CA LEU A 206 -5.53 -17.12 15.55
C LEU A 206 -5.68 -16.19 16.73
N ASP A 207 -6.77 -16.28 17.49
CA ASP A 207 -7.01 -15.47 18.68
C ASP A 207 -5.90 -15.66 19.70
N LYS A 208 -5.51 -16.91 19.96
CA LYS A 208 -4.35 -17.24 20.80
C LYS A 208 -3.06 -16.59 20.28
N GLU A 209 -2.83 -16.62 18.97
CA GLU A 209 -1.59 -16.11 18.35
C GLU A 209 -1.54 -14.57 18.23
N ILE A 210 -2.69 -13.90 18.17
CA ILE A 210 -2.80 -12.47 17.90
C ILE A 210 -3.14 -11.65 19.16
N ASN A 211 -4.04 -12.18 20.00
CA ASN A 211 -4.54 -11.50 21.20
C ASN A 211 -4.01 -12.12 22.50
N GLY A 212 -3.51 -13.37 22.45
CA GLY A 212 -2.91 -14.03 23.60
C GLY A 212 -1.60 -13.35 24.06
N PRO A 213 -1.18 -13.58 25.32
CA PRO A 213 0.09 -13.06 25.81
C PRO A 213 1.27 -13.63 25.01
N PHE A 214 2.38 -12.90 24.95
CA PHE A 214 3.55 -13.29 24.15
C PHE A 214 4.05 -14.72 24.44
N SER A 215 3.84 -15.23 25.66
CA SER A 215 4.15 -16.61 26.08
C SER A 215 3.38 -17.69 25.31
N VAL A 216 2.29 -17.38 24.62
CA VAL A 216 1.51 -18.35 23.83
C VAL A 216 1.52 -18.07 22.32
N GLN A 217 2.15 -16.98 21.88
CA GLN A 217 2.28 -16.58 20.48
C GLN A 217 3.45 -17.29 19.79
N SER A 218 3.22 -18.49 19.28
CA SER A 218 4.27 -19.35 18.71
C SER A 218 4.87 -18.73 17.44
N SER A 219 4.03 -18.11 16.61
CA SER A 219 4.43 -17.50 15.34
C SER A 219 5.30 -16.26 15.53
N MET A 220 4.97 -15.42 16.51
CA MET A 220 5.77 -14.22 16.83
C MET A 220 7.13 -14.62 17.40
N LYS A 221 7.18 -15.63 18.27
CA LYS A 221 8.44 -16.18 18.79
C LYS A 221 9.32 -16.73 17.68
N ALA A 222 8.75 -17.47 16.73
CA ALA A 222 9.50 -18.00 15.58
C ALA A 222 10.14 -16.88 14.75
N LYS A 223 9.46 -15.73 14.57
CA LYS A 223 10.02 -14.57 13.87
C LYS A 223 11.16 -13.87 14.62
N LEU A 224 11.18 -13.96 15.95
CA LEU A 224 12.22 -13.38 16.81
C LEU A 224 13.43 -14.29 17.00
N ALA A 225 13.29 -15.57 16.65
CA ALA A 225 14.36 -16.55 16.70
C ALA A 225 15.28 -16.39 15.48
N GLU A 226 16.59 -16.24 15.70
CA GLU A 226 17.60 -16.21 14.61
C GLU A 226 17.56 -17.48 13.75
N ASP A 227 17.14 -18.61 14.33
CA ASP A 227 16.99 -19.90 13.66
C ASP A 227 15.56 -20.21 13.21
N GLY A 228 14.63 -19.25 13.36
CA GLY A 228 13.22 -19.40 13.01
C GLY A 228 12.43 -20.34 13.93
N LYS A 229 13.04 -20.87 15.01
CA LYS A 229 12.40 -21.83 15.92
C LYS A 229 11.88 -21.13 17.17
N ALA A 230 10.57 -21.19 17.41
CA ALA A 230 9.95 -20.60 18.60
C ALA A 230 10.55 -21.10 19.95
N SER A 231 11.17 -22.29 19.95
CA SER A 231 11.78 -22.88 21.15
C SER A 231 13.04 -22.16 21.63
N THR A 232 13.82 -21.52 20.75
CA THR A 232 15.02 -20.76 21.12
C THR A 232 14.65 -19.44 21.81
N THR A 233 13.69 -18.70 21.27
CA THR A 233 13.11 -17.52 21.92
C THR A 233 12.42 -17.88 23.24
N HIS A 234 11.76 -19.04 23.32
CA HIS A 234 11.16 -19.50 24.58
C HIS A 234 12.19 -19.75 25.68
N LYS A 235 13.34 -20.35 25.34
CA LYS A 235 14.46 -20.51 26.29
C LYS A 235 15.01 -19.17 26.76
N ARG A 236 15.16 -18.19 25.86
CA ARG A 236 15.59 -16.81 26.20
C ARG A 236 14.61 -16.13 27.15
N MET A 237 13.31 -16.21 26.90
CA MET A 237 12.27 -15.65 27.77
C MET A 237 12.20 -16.25 29.17
N VAL A 238 12.45 -17.56 29.30
CA VAL A 238 12.51 -18.23 30.62
C VAL A 238 13.66 -17.66 31.46
N MET A 239 14.72 -17.16 30.82
CA MET A 239 15.85 -16.48 31.49
C MET A 239 15.56 -15.00 31.81
N GLU A 240 14.49 -14.41 31.23
CA GLU A 240 14.12 -12.98 31.37
C GLU A 240 12.74 -12.80 32.07
N ASN A 241 12.34 -13.74 32.93
CA ASN A 241 11.06 -13.71 33.67
C ASN A 241 9.81 -13.48 32.77
N GLY A 242 9.86 -13.90 31.51
CA GLY A 242 8.70 -13.86 30.61
C GLY A 242 8.34 -12.48 30.05
N HIS A 243 9.16 -11.45 30.27
CA HIS A 243 8.95 -10.12 29.68
C HIS A 243 9.99 -9.87 28.58
N PRO A 244 9.60 -9.56 27.33
CA PRO A 244 10.53 -9.37 26.21
C PRO A 244 11.34 -8.05 26.28
N GLY A 245 11.39 -7.39 27.44
CA GLY A 245 12.26 -6.24 27.75
C GLY A 245 12.11 -4.94 26.93
N VAL A 246 11.24 -4.84 25.92
CA VAL A 246 11.26 -3.68 24.98
C VAL A 246 9.87 -3.11 24.70
N GLU A 247 9.71 -1.81 24.96
CA GLU A 247 8.58 -1.00 24.45
C GLU A 247 8.82 -0.66 22.97
N ILE A 248 7.86 -1.00 22.11
CA ILE A 248 7.91 -0.73 20.67
C ILE A 248 7.59 0.75 20.43
N ASN A 249 8.58 1.53 19.98
CA ASN A 249 8.39 2.94 19.63
C ASN A 249 8.08 3.10 18.13
N GLU A 250 6.82 3.41 17.81
CA GLU A 250 6.33 3.53 16.43
C GLU A 250 6.97 4.65 15.61
N ALA A 251 7.42 5.74 16.25
CA ALA A 251 8.02 6.88 15.54
C ALA A 251 9.37 6.50 14.92
N ALA A 252 10.13 5.63 15.58
CA ALA A 252 11.42 5.13 15.08
C ALA A 252 11.26 4.21 13.87
N ILE A 253 10.21 3.37 13.85
CA ILE A 253 9.90 2.47 12.74
C ILE A 253 9.53 3.27 11.48
N ARG A 254 8.78 4.36 11.62
CA ARG A 254 8.43 5.25 10.50
C ARG A 254 9.63 5.97 9.89
N GLN A 255 10.73 6.11 10.64
CA GLN A 255 11.98 6.69 10.16
C GLN A 255 12.93 5.66 9.54
N GLY A 256 12.46 4.43 9.28
CA GLY A 256 13.27 3.36 8.69
C GLY A 256 14.26 2.73 9.67
N GLN A 257 14.21 3.09 10.96
CA GLN A 257 15.01 2.41 11.97
C GLN A 257 14.41 1.04 12.26
N ASN A 258 15.27 0.03 12.29
CA ASN A 258 14.85 -1.30 12.68
C ASN A 258 14.33 -1.24 14.14
N PRO A 259 13.10 -1.68 14.44
CA PRO A 259 12.59 -1.72 15.81
C PRO A 259 13.46 -2.55 16.76
N TYR A 260 14.34 -3.38 16.21
CA TYR A 260 15.29 -4.23 16.92
C TYR A 260 16.70 -3.61 17.01
N THR A 261 16.96 -2.38 16.56
CA THR A 261 18.31 -1.78 16.65
C THR A 261 18.82 -1.69 18.10
N LYS A 262 17.94 -1.37 19.05
CA LYS A 262 18.27 -1.40 20.49
C LYS A 262 18.63 -2.80 21.00
N TYR A 263 18.03 -3.84 20.41
CA TYR A 263 18.32 -5.24 20.73
C TYR A 263 19.76 -5.62 20.35
N TYR A 264 20.26 -5.14 19.19
CA TYR A 264 21.65 -5.38 18.76
C TYR A 264 22.68 -4.55 19.55
N GLN A 265 22.40 -3.28 19.85
CA GLN A 265 23.33 -2.40 20.58
C GLN A 265 23.54 -2.79 22.05
N GLN A 266 22.50 -3.29 22.74
CA GLN A 266 22.63 -3.77 24.12
C GLN A 266 23.43 -5.08 24.25
N GLN A 267 23.67 -5.77 23.13
CA GLN A 267 24.46 -7.00 23.06
C GLN A 267 25.94 -6.74 22.71
N GLY A 268 26.37 -5.49 22.60
CA GLY A 268 27.77 -5.12 22.37
C GLY A 268 28.25 -5.20 20.92
N GLU A 269 27.35 -5.43 19.96
CA GLU A 269 27.68 -5.40 18.53
C GLU A 269 27.41 -4.01 17.93
N GLN A 270 28.39 -3.45 17.24
CA GLN A 270 28.20 -2.22 16.47
C GLN A 270 27.38 -2.52 15.22
N PRO A 271 26.44 -1.63 14.83
CA PRO A 271 25.66 -1.82 13.62
C PRO A 271 26.61 -1.78 12.42
N VAL A 272 26.53 -2.79 11.55
CA VAL A 272 27.20 -2.76 10.26
C VAL A 272 26.47 -1.72 9.41
N ASP A 273 27.12 -0.57 9.19
CA ASP A 273 26.62 0.46 8.27
C ASP A 273 26.47 -0.15 6.88
N GLY A 274 25.23 -0.43 6.50
CA GLY A 274 24.86 -0.86 5.16
C GLY A 274 24.90 0.29 4.17
N GLN A 275 26.06 0.91 3.95
CA GLN A 275 26.33 1.62 2.70
C GLN A 275 26.57 0.58 1.60
N ALA A 276 25.47 0.04 1.06
CA ALA A 276 25.46 -0.55 -0.26
C ALA A 276 24.28 0.07 -0.99
N GLN A 277 24.56 1.09 -1.80
CA GLN A 277 23.63 1.56 -2.80
C GLN A 277 23.25 0.37 -3.69
N PRO A 278 21.96 0.04 -3.84
CA PRO A 278 21.57 -0.90 -4.88
C PRO A 278 21.91 -0.26 -6.23
N ALA A 279 22.75 -0.96 -7.00
CA ALA A 279 23.15 -0.55 -8.33
C ALA A 279 21.92 -0.24 -9.21
N ALA A 280 22.05 0.80 -10.02
CA ALA A 280 21.00 1.28 -10.93
C ALA A 280 20.42 0.14 -11.78
N LEU A 281 19.08 0.04 -11.78
CA LEU A 281 18.31 -0.89 -12.61
C LEU A 281 18.43 -0.50 -14.08
N HIS A 282 19.17 -1.30 -14.86
CA HIS A 282 19.12 -1.30 -16.32
C HIS A 282 17.95 -2.19 -16.76
N TYR A 283 16.91 -1.60 -17.34
CA TYR A 283 15.85 -2.36 -18.01
C TYR A 283 16.37 -2.86 -19.36
N PRO A 284 16.22 -4.16 -19.71
CA PRO A 284 16.57 -4.64 -21.04
C PRO A 284 15.60 -4.01 -22.06
N GLY A 285 16.14 -3.14 -22.91
CA GLY A 285 15.44 -2.55 -24.04
C GLY A 285 15.02 -3.62 -25.05
N ARG A 286 13.89 -3.36 -25.72
CA ARG A 286 13.36 -4.14 -26.84
C ARG A 286 14.47 -4.48 -27.84
N GLY A 287 14.56 -5.76 -28.19
CA GLY A 287 15.23 -6.18 -29.42
C GLY A 287 14.57 -5.50 -30.61
N SER A 288 15.35 -4.69 -31.33
CA SER A 288 15.07 -4.27 -32.68
C SER A 288 15.39 -5.44 -33.60
N GLU A 289 14.36 -6.11 -34.12
CA GLU A 289 14.51 -6.91 -35.33
C GLU A 289 14.55 -5.96 -36.53
N SER A 290 15.64 -6.06 -37.29
CA SER A 290 15.79 -5.64 -38.68
C SER A 290 16.19 -6.87 -39.47
#